data_AF-A0A2V8DW69-F1
#
_entry.id   AF-A0A2V8DW69-F1
#
_cell.length_a   1.000
_cell.length_b   1.000
_cell.length_c   1.000
_cell.angle_alpha   90.00
_cell.angle_beta   90.00
_cell.angle_gamma   90.00
#
_symmetry.space_group_name_H-M   'P 1'
#
loop_
_entity.id
_entity.type
_entity.pdbx_description
1 polymer ?
#
loop_
_entity_poly.entity_id
_entity_poly.type
_entity_poly.pdbx_seq_one_letter_code
_entity_poly.pdbx_strand_id
1 'polypeptide(L)'
;VGPADALMVGDSVRQDVEGALGAGLQAVLLNRSAERHPREDELAALGVSVVRSLEELPSLVASRDSARRAGGDGCAPPSGPRRGSC
;
A
#
# COMPACT_ATOMS: atom_id res chain seq x y z
N VAL A 1 7.58 8.07 -9.47
CA VAL A 1 6.82 7.09 -8.67
C VAL A 1 5.42 7.62 -8.46
N GLY A 2 4.38 6.81 -8.67
CA GLY A 2 3.01 7.21 -8.35
C GLY A 2 2.70 7.01 -6.87
N PRO A 3 1.65 7.64 -6.31
CA PRO A 3 1.24 7.45 -4.91
C PRO A 3 0.99 5.97 -4.58
N ALA A 4 0.39 5.23 -5.51
CA ALA A 4 0.10 3.82 -5.35
C ALA A 4 1.34 2.91 -5.35
N ASP A 5 2.50 3.43 -5.78
CA ASP A 5 3.80 2.75 -5.77
C ASP A 5 4.68 3.18 -4.58
N ALA A 6 4.16 4.06 -3.72
CA ALA A 6 4.84 4.57 -2.54
C ALA A 6 4.23 3.96 -1.26
N LEU A 7 5.11 3.66 -0.30
CA LEU A 7 4.77 3.12 1.01
C LEU A 7 5.22 4.10 2.09
N MET A 8 4.28 4.62 2.88
CA MET A 8 4.56 5.38 4.10
C MET A 8 4.77 4.43 5.26
N VAL A 9 5.86 4.63 6.01
CA VAL A 9 6.11 3.90 7.26
C VAL A 9 6.26 4.92 8.37
N GLY A 10 5.43 4.80 9.40
CA GLY A 10 5.46 5.71 10.55
C GLY A 10 4.88 5.06 11.80
N ASP A 11 5.02 5.72 12.93
CA ASP A 11 4.56 5.26 14.25
C ASP A 11 3.27 5.95 14.70
N SER A 12 2.79 6.95 13.96
CA SER A 12 1.58 7.70 14.28
C SER A 12 0.44 7.34 13.33
N VAL A 13 -0.65 6.78 13.88
CA VAL A 13 -1.86 6.49 13.08
C VAL A 13 -2.43 7.76 12.46
N ARG A 14 -2.52 8.86 13.23
CA ARG A 14 -3.17 10.09 12.76
C ARG A 14 -2.34 10.86 11.73
N GLN A 15 -1.02 10.91 11.91
CA GLN A 15 -0.18 11.71 11.03
C GLN A 15 0.30 10.91 9.82
N ASP A 16 0.73 9.66 10.04
CA ASP A 16 1.36 8.88 8.99
C ASP A 16 0.36 8.02 8.24
N VAL A 17 -0.47 7.26 8.96
CA VAL A 17 -1.41 6.32 8.32
C VAL A 17 -2.56 7.07 7.66
N GLU A 18 -3.33 7.84 8.43
CA GLU A 18 -4.48 8.57 7.90
C GLU A 18 -4.05 9.58 6.81
N GLY A 19 -2.89 10.23 7.00
CA GLY A 19 -2.30 11.13 6.00
C GLY A 19 -1.89 10.42 4.70
N ALA A 20 -1.21 9.27 4.80
CA ALA A 20 -0.81 8.48 3.64
C ALA A 20 -2.03 7.97 2.86
N LEU A 21 -3.01 7.41 3.56
CA LEU A 21 -4.25 6.93 2.94
C LEU A 21 -5.00 8.06 2.23
N GLY A 22 -5.10 9.24 2.86
CA GLY A 22 -5.74 10.42 2.27
C GLY A 22 -5.03 10.94 1.02
N ALA A 23 -3.72 10.72 0.90
CA ALA A 23 -2.94 11.08 -0.27
C ALA A 23 -2.88 9.96 -1.34
N GLY A 24 -3.56 8.83 -1.13
CA GLY A 24 -3.57 7.69 -2.03
C GLY A 24 -2.31 6.83 -1.98
N LEU A 25 -1.51 6.98 -0.92
CA LEU A 25 -0.37 6.13 -0.62
C LEU A 25 -0.82 4.89 0.17
N GLN A 26 0.07 3.92 0.22
CA GLN A 26 -0.06 2.77 1.10
C GLN A 26 0.66 3.08 2.42
N ALA A 27 0.22 2.49 3.53
CA ALA A 27 0.80 2.75 4.85
C ALA A 27 1.14 1.46 5.60
N VAL A 28 2.18 1.54 6.43
CA VAL A 28 2.55 0.55 7.45
C VAL A 28 2.75 1.29 8.76
N LEU A 29 2.12 0.79 9.83
CA LEU A 29 2.30 1.32 11.18
C LEU A 29 3.41 0.55 11.88
N LEU A 30 4.42 1.26 12.38
CA LEU A 30 5.46 0.72 13.25
C LEU A 30 5.02 0.85 14.71
N ASN A 31 4.60 -0.25 15.30
CA ASN A 31 4.28 -0.32 16.72
C ASN A 31 5.42 -1.00 17.50
N ARG A 32 6.31 -0.20 18.09
CA ARG A 32 7.41 -0.72 18.94
C ARG A 32 6.99 -1.10 20.36
N SER A 33 5.71 -0.94 20.69
CA SER A 33 5.19 -1.37 21.98
C SER A 33 5.18 -2.91 22.09
N ALA A 34 5.34 -3.42 23.30
CA ALA A 34 5.15 -4.84 23.58
C ALA A 34 3.68 -5.26 23.41
N GLU A 35 2.76 -4.30 23.52
CA GLU A 35 1.33 -4.52 23.42
C GLU A 35 0.82 -4.33 22.00
N ARG A 36 -0.26 -5.06 21.69
CA ARG A 36 -0.99 -4.94 20.44
C ARG A 36 -1.57 -3.53 20.31
N HIS A 37 -1.50 -2.94 19.11
CA HIS A 37 -2.08 -1.62 18.93
C HIS A 37 -3.62 -1.72 19.01
N PRO A 38 -4.33 -0.88 19.77
CA PRO A 38 -5.77 -0.99 19.97
C PRO A 38 -6.58 -0.87 18.67
N ARG A 39 -6.02 -0.20 17.65
CA ARG A 39 -6.63 -0.05 16.31
C ARG A 39 -6.11 -1.04 15.27
N GLU A 40 -5.37 -2.07 15.66
CA GLU A 40 -4.72 -2.99 14.71
C GLU A 40 -5.73 -3.69 13.78
N ASP A 41 -6.89 -4.12 14.28
CA ASP A 41 -7.93 -4.74 13.45
C ASP A 41 -8.54 -3.78 12.43
N GLU A 42 -8.78 -2.53 12.84
CA GLU A 42 -9.28 -1.47 11.96
C GLU A 42 -8.28 -1.14 10.85
N LEU A 43 -7.00 -1.04 11.21
CA LEU A 43 -5.90 -0.79 10.27
C LEU A 43 -5.76 -1.94 9.26
N ALA A 44 -5.85 -3.19 9.71
CA ALA A 44 -5.81 -4.35 8.84
C ALA A 44 -6.98 -4.36 7.83
N ALA A 45 -8.18 -3.96 8.27
CA ALA A 45 -9.34 -3.84 7.39
C ALA A 45 -9.15 -2.76 6.30
N LEU A 46 -8.34 -1.75 6.57
CA LEU A 46 -7.94 -0.70 5.62
C LEU A 46 -6.72 -1.10 4.75
N GLY A 47 -6.19 -2.32 4.92
CA GLY A 47 -5.01 -2.80 4.21
C GLY A 47 -3.67 -2.26 4.73
N VAL A 48 -3.68 -1.70 5.95
CA VAL A 48 -2.49 -1.19 6.65
C VAL A 48 -1.91 -2.30 7.51
N SER A 49 -0.67 -2.67 7.24
CA SER A 49 0.04 -3.67 8.06
C SER A 49 0.66 -3.00 9.28
N VAL A 50 0.63 -3.69 10.43
CA VAL A 50 1.32 -3.25 11.65
C VAL A 50 2.55 -4.12 11.85
N VAL A 51 3.72 -3.50 11.98
CA VAL A 51 5.01 -4.17 12.23
C VAL A 51 5.56 -3.75 13.57
N ARG A 52 6.40 -4.58 14.19
CA ARG A 52 7.04 -4.25 15.47
C ARG A 52 8.42 -3.66 15.31
N SER A 53 9.08 -3.99 14.20
CA SER A 53 10.42 -3.55 13.87
C SER A 53 10.54 -3.17 12.40
N LEU A 54 11.51 -2.32 12.08
CA LEU A 54 11.83 -1.98 10.69
C LEU A 54 12.44 -3.15 9.92
N GLU A 55 12.95 -4.17 10.63
CA GLU A 55 13.55 -5.38 10.05
C GLU A 55 12.51 -6.24 9.31
N GLU A 56 11.22 -6.07 9.63
CA GLU A 56 10.11 -6.77 8.98
C GLU A 56 9.74 -6.13 7.62
N LEU A 57 10.17 -4.89 7.36
CA LEU A 57 9.79 -4.14 6.17
C LEU A 57 10.28 -4.76 4.85
N PRO A 58 11.53 -5.23 4.72
CA PRO A 58 12.01 -5.80 3.45
C PRO A 58 11.14 -6.97 2.97
N SER A 59 10.74 -7.84 3.90
CA SER A 59 9.87 -9.00 3.60
C SER A 59 8.48 -8.55 3.15
N LEU A 60 7.92 -7.50 3.76
CA LEU A 60 6.63 -6.95 3.36
C LEU A 60 6.68 -6.26 1.99
N VAL A 61 7.69 -5.44 1.74
CA VAL A 61 7.85 -4.76 0.44
C VAL A 61 8.06 -5.79 -0.68
N ALA A 62 8.91 -6.80 -0.46
CA ALA A 62 9.13 -7.86 -1.44
C ALA A 62 7.85 -8.66 -1.75
N SER A 63 7.05 -8.96 -0.73
CA SER A 63 5.76 -9.64 -0.88
C SER A 63 4.75 -8.80 -1.69
N ARG A 64 4.72 -7.49 -1.45
CA ARG A 64 3.84 -6.54 -2.15
C ARG A 64 4.25 -6.36 -3.61
N ASP A 65 5.53 -6.21 -3.88
CA ASP A 65 6.06 -6.11 -5.24
C ASP A 65 5.72 -7.37 -6.04
N SER A 66 5.83 -8.55 -5.41
CA SER A 66 5.47 -9.83 -6.03
C SER A 66 3.98 -9.91 -6.33
N ALA A 67 3.12 -9.48 -5.40
CA ALA A 67 1.66 -9.43 -5.60
C ALA A 67 1.25 -8.45 -6.70
N ARG A 68 1.91 -7.28 -6.78
CA ARG A 68 1.66 -6.28 -7.84
C ARG A 68 2.09 -6.79 -9.21
N ARG A 69 3.26 -7.43 -9.31
CA ARG A 69 3.73 -8.04 -10.57
C ARG A 69 2.83 -9.18 -11.03
N ALA A 70 2.34 -10.00 -10.10
CA ALA A 70 1.37 -11.05 -10.41
C ALA A 70 0.01 -10.49 -10.90
N GLY A 71 -0.35 -9.26 -10.49
CA GLY A 71 -1.58 -8.59 -10.88
C GLY A 71 -1.46 -7.57 -12.02
N GLY A 72 -0.28 -7.38 -12.62
CA GLY A 72 0.00 -6.22 -13.47
C GLY A 72 0.90 -6.53 -14.66
N ASP A 73 0.38 -7.26 -15.64
CA ASP A 73 0.84 -7.27 -17.05
C ASP A 73 -0.32 -7.60 -18.03
N GLY A 74 -1.55 -7.24 -17.67
CA GLY A 74 -2.74 -7.43 -18.50
C GLY A 74 -3.39 -6.10 -18.87
N CYS A 75 -3.25 -5.70 -20.14
CA CYS A 75 -4.00 -4.63 -20.82
C CYS A 75 -3.41 -3.21 -20.73
N ALA A 76 -2.42 -2.94 -21.58
CA ALA A 76 -2.29 -1.62 -22.20
C ALA A 76 -3.53 -1.35 -23.07
N PRO A 77 -4.11 -0.14 -23.07
CA PRO A 77 -5.24 0.18 -23.93
C PRO A 77 -4.80 0.15 -25.41
N PRO A 78 -5.54 -0.47 -26.34
CA PRO A 78 -5.35 -0.18 -27.75
C PRO A 78 -5.77 1.27 -28.01
N SER A 79 -4.78 2.14 -28.15
CA SER A 79 -4.89 3.46 -28.74
C SER A 79 -5.43 3.35 -30.17
N GLY A 80 -6.62 3.91 -30.45
CA GLY A 80 -7.03 4.24 -31.82
C GLY A 80 -8.54 4.26 -32.06
N PRO A 81 -9.08 5.34 -32.67
CA PRO A 81 -10.51 5.43 -33.00
C PRO A 81 -10.83 4.57 -34.23
N ARG A 82 -11.81 3.66 -34.10
CA ARG A 82 -12.44 3.01 -35.27
C ARG A 82 -13.34 4.03 -35.97
N ARG A 83 -12.76 4.81 -36.88
CA ARG A 83 -13.53 5.44 -37.97
C ARG A 83 -13.59 4.44 -39.11
N GLY A 84 -14.80 4.09 -39.52
CA GLY A 84 -15.06 3.16 -40.62
C GLY A 84 -16.54 2.85 -40.72
N SER A 85 -17.32 3.86 -41.15
CA SER A 85 -18.63 3.69 -41.76
C SER A 85 -18.40 3.46 -43.24
N CYS A 86 -18.87 2.32 -43.77
CA CYS A 86 -19.35 2.08 -45.14
C CYS A 86 -19.99 0.68 -45.15
#